data_AF-A0A9P1AEY1-F1
#
_entry.id   AF-A0A9P1AEY1-F1
#
_cell.length_a   1.000
_cell.length_b   1.000
_cell.length_c   1.000
_cell.angle_alpha   90.00
_cell.angle_beta   90.00
_cell.angle_gamma   90.00
#
_symmetry.space_group_name_H-M   'P 1'
#
loop_
_entity.id
_entity.type
_entity.pdbx_description
1 polymer ?
#
loop_
_entity_poly.entity_id
_entity_poly.type
_entity_poly.pdbx_seq_one_letter_code
_entity_poly.pdbx_strand_id
1 'polypeptide(L)'
;MNPLIASLLLLLAVFSYSHSSSLQEALVLAGNDYEHNLSFDEAKNSEGIKRLLDSEQAAQKWQFFYFCETGKNNKTCGSWVDEKGNKIKGAGISVKRTTDGALLSKLSVKDAGSYTRVPENKDANQAYLERVHVNVQSLPPPPPKY
;
A
#
# COMPACT_ATOMS: atom_id res chain seq x y z
N MET A 1 12.65 29.65 37.32
CA MET A 1 12.90 28.77 36.16
C MET A 1 13.72 29.57 35.16
N ASN A 2 14.90 29.09 34.77
CA ASN A 2 15.85 29.87 33.96
C ASN A 2 15.28 30.04 32.53
N PRO A 3 15.19 31.24 31.94
CA PRO A 3 14.58 31.44 30.62
C PRO A 3 15.26 30.61 29.52
N LEU A 4 16.57 30.35 29.65
CA LEU A 4 17.33 29.47 28.77
C LEU A 4 16.83 28.01 28.78
N ILE A 5 16.38 27.51 29.94
CA ILE A 5 15.85 26.14 30.07
C ILE A 5 14.46 26.06 29.44
N ALA A 6 13.63 27.10 29.61
CA ALA A 6 12.30 27.16 29.00
C ALA A 6 12.39 27.21 27.46
N SER A 7 13.33 28.00 26.90
CA SER A 7 13.56 28.06 25.46
C SER A 7 14.10 26.73 24.89
N LEU A 8 14.98 26.04 25.62
CA LEU A 8 15.52 24.74 25.20
C LEU A 8 14.43 23.66 25.17
N LEU A 9 13.54 23.63 26.18
CA LEU A 9 12.40 22.70 26.22
C LEU A 9 11.39 22.98 25.10
N LEU A 10 11.16 24.25 24.77
CA LEU A 10 10.27 24.63 23.66
C LEU A 10 10.85 24.18 22.31
N LEU A 11 12.16 24.35 22.11
CA LEU A 11 12.87 23.88 20.91
C LEU A 11 12.79 22.35 20.79
N LEU A 12 13.06 21.62 21.86
CA LEU A 12 12.97 20.14 21.86
C LEU A 12 11.53 19.66 21.57
N ALA A 13 10.51 20.34 22.10
CA ALA A 13 9.12 20.03 21.79
C ALA A 13 8.80 20.25 20.29
N VAL A 14 9.24 21.36 19.70
CA VAL A 14 9.03 21.65 18.26
C VAL A 14 9.78 20.67 17.35
N PHE A 15 11.01 20.26 17.72
CA PHE A 15 11.73 19.22 16.99
C PHE A 15 11.07 17.85 17.09
N SER A 16 10.46 17.52 18.24
CA SER A 16 9.72 16.27 18.44
C SER A 16 8.42 16.22 17.62
N TYR A 17 7.75 17.37 17.46
CA TYR A 17 6.58 17.52 16.57
C TYR A 17 6.94 17.42 15.08
N SER A 18 8.21 17.57 14.72
CA SER A 18 8.68 17.52 13.33
C SER A 18 9.10 16.11 12.91
N HIS A 19 8.79 15.06 13.68
CA HIS A 19 8.87 13.69 13.18
C HIS A 19 7.85 13.50 12.05
N SER A 20 8.35 13.85 10.87
CA SER A 20 7.83 13.60 9.54
C SER A 20 7.07 12.28 9.48
N SER A 21 5.78 12.36 9.16
CA SER A 21 4.99 11.26 8.62
C SER A 21 5.53 10.94 7.22
N SER A 22 6.74 10.37 7.13
CA SER A 22 7.31 9.97 5.85
C SER A 22 6.49 8.82 5.30
N LEU A 23 5.91 9.03 4.13
CA LEU A 23 5.23 7.97 3.39
C LEU A 23 6.22 6.83 3.15
N GLN A 24 5.85 5.61 3.56
CA GLN A 24 6.73 4.46 3.48
C GLN A 24 6.91 4.08 2.02
N GLU A 25 8.15 3.85 1.57
CA GLU A 25 8.44 3.44 0.20
C GLU A 25 9.00 2.02 0.14
N ALA A 26 8.60 1.28 -0.89
CA ALA A 26 9.14 -0.03 -1.23
C ALA A 26 9.64 -0.02 -2.67
N LEU A 27 10.84 -0.56 -2.90
CA LEU A 27 11.40 -0.73 -4.23
C LEU A 27 11.29 -2.20 -4.67
N VAL A 28 10.70 -2.43 -5.84
CA VAL A 28 10.48 -3.77 -6.40
C VAL A 28 10.99 -3.80 -7.85
N LEU A 29 11.74 -4.83 -8.22
CA LEU A 29 12.11 -5.04 -9.62
C LEU A 29 10.96 -5.72 -10.36
N ALA A 30 10.68 -5.27 -11.59
CA ALA A 30 9.62 -5.83 -12.41
C ALA A 30 9.81 -7.34 -12.60
N GLY A 31 8.74 -8.11 -12.43
CA GLY A 31 8.73 -9.56 -12.45
C GLY A 31 8.90 -10.21 -11.07
N ASN A 32 9.31 -9.46 -10.04
CA ASN A 32 9.39 -9.96 -8.68
C ASN A 32 8.06 -9.86 -7.94
N ASP A 33 7.94 -10.67 -6.90
CA ASP A 33 6.84 -10.61 -5.94
C ASP A 33 7.10 -9.50 -4.90
N TYR A 34 6.03 -8.99 -4.31
CA TYR A 34 6.06 -8.01 -3.23
C TYR A 34 5.13 -8.44 -2.10
N GLU A 35 5.64 -8.50 -0.88
CA GLU A 35 4.84 -8.76 0.31
C GLU A 35 4.43 -7.43 0.95
N HIS A 36 3.13 -7.15 0.90
CA HIS A 36 2.53 -6.02 1.58
C HIS A 36 2.11 -6.43 2.98
N ASN A 37 2.85 -5.94 3.98
CA ASN A 37 2.60 -6.23 5.38
C ASN A 37 1.33 -5.51 5.88
N LEU A 38 0.45 -6.27 6.53
CA LEU A 38 -0.80 -5.83 7.14
C LEU A 38 -0.81 -6.15 8.66
N SER A 39 0.32 -6.14 9.34
CA SER A 39 0.46 -6.58 10.74
C SER A 39 0.42 -5.44 11.77
N PHE A 40 -0.12 -4.27 11.40
CA PHE A 40 -0.45 -3.21 12.36
C PHE A 40 -1.54 -3.71 13.33
N ASP A 41 -1.66 -3.12 14.53
CA ASP A 41 -2.43 -3.67 15.68
C ASP A 41 -3.92 -4.00 15.43
N GLU A 42 -4.48 -3.69 14.26
CA GLU A 42 -5.82 -4.10 13.82
C GLU A 42 -5.87 -4.65 12.37
N ALA A 43 -4.74 -4.69 11.68
CA ALA A 43 -4.66 -4.98 10.25
C ALA A 43 -4.72 -6.50 9.92
N LYS A 44 -4.51 -7.37 10.92
CA LYS A 44 -4.88 -8.80 10.86
C LYS A 44 -6.37 -9.04 10.55
N ASN A 45 -7.22 -8.05 10.85
CA ASN A 45 -8.65 -8.04 10.56
C ASN A 45 -8.99 -7.38 9.21
N SER A 46 -8.01 -7.16 8.34
CA SER A 46 -8.27 -6.52 7.06
C SER A 46 -9.14 -7.39 6.15
N GLU A 47 -10.12 -6.76 5.51
CA GLU A 47 -10.97 -7.41 4.51
C GLU A 47 -10.24 -7.65 3.17
N GLY A 48 -9.11 -6.97 2.97
CA GLY A 48 -8.44 -6.92 1.68
C GLY A 48 -7.39 -5.82 1.59
N ILE A 49 -6.88 -5.58 0.39
CA ILE A 49 -5.98 -4.45 0.10
C ILE A 49 -6.62 -3.52 -0.91
N LYS A 50 -6.22 -2.25 -0.89
CA LYS A 50 -6.57 -1.29 -1.92
C LYS A 50 -5.33 -0.58 -2.44
N ARG A 51 -5.40 -0.17 -3.70
CA ARG A 51 -4.30 0.53 -4.36
C ARG A 51 -4.79 1.74 -5.14
N LEU A 52 -3.92 2.73 -5.24
CA LEU A 52 -4.03 3.88 -6.12
C LEU A 52 -2.78 3.85 -7.02
N LEU A 53 -2.97 3.50 -8.29
CA LEU A 53 -1.88 3.33 -9.25
C LEU A 53 -1.40 4.67 -9.79
N ASP A 54 -0.11 4.77 -10.10
CA ASP A 54 0.48 5.99 -10.65
C ASP A 54 0.19 6.18 -12.15
N SER A 55 -0.19 5.10 -12.85
CA SER A 55 -0.40 5.15 -14.30
C SER A 55 -1.57 6.07 -14.66
N GLU A 56 -1.37 6.94 -15.66
CA GLU A 56 -2.40 7.90 -16.13
C GLU A 56 -3.69 7.22 -16.63
N GLN A 57 -3.60 5.97 -17.13
CA GLN A 57 -4.75 5.19 -17.61
C GLN A 57 -5.66 4.72 -16.47
N ALA A 58 -5.09 4.49 -15.29
CA ALA A 58 -5.82 4.20 -14.07
C ALA A 58 -6.10 5.52 -13.34
N ALA A 59 -6.87 6.41 -13.98
CA ALA A 59 -7.26 7.70 -13.44
C ALA A 59 -7.51 7.62 -11.93
N GLN A 60 -6.67 8.32 -11.15
CA GLN A 60 -6.56 8.42 -9.68
C GLN A 60 -7.74 7.91 -8.83
N LYS A 61 -8.08 6.62 -8.93
CA LYS A 61 -9.20 6.00 -8.25
C LYS A 61 -8.73 4.78 -7.51
N TRP A 62 -9.30 4.56 -6.34
CA TRP A 62 -9.00 3.37 -5.56
C TRP A 62 -9.49 2.13 -6.27
N GLN A 63 -8.62 1.13 -6.33
CA GLN A 63 -8.93 -0.23 -6.73
C GLN A 63 -8.85 -1.11 -5.49
N PHE A 64 -9.78 -2.04 -5.33
CA PHE A 64 -9.93 -2.86 -4.13
C PHE A 64 -9.77 -4.33 -4.49
N PHE A 65 -9.12 -5.09 -3.62
CA PHE A 65 -9.01 -6.54 -3.70
C PHE A 65 -9.42 -7.13 -2.36
N TYR A 66 -10.52 -7.87 -2.33
CA TYR A 66 -11.02 -8.51 -1.12
C TYR A 66 -10.55 -9.95 -0.99
N PHE A 67 -10.16 -10.35 0.22
CA PHE A 67 -9.78 -11.72 0.54
C PHE A 67 -11.02 -12.59 0.70
N CYS A 68 -11.09 -13.70 -0.05
CA CYS A 68 -12.26 -14.59 -0.05
C CYS A 68 -12.48 -15.30 1.29
N GLU A 69 -11.41 -15.48 2.07
CA GLU A 69 -11.42 -16.14 3.37
C GLU A 69 -12.20 -15.35 4.43
N THR A 70 -12.48 -14.07 4.18
CA THR A 70 -13.20 -13.20 5.12
C THR A 70 -14.72 -13.42 5.09
N GLY A 71 -15.25 -14.11 4.07
CA GLY A 71 -16.69 -14.30 3.87
C GLY A 71 -17.46 -13.02 3.51
N LYS A 72 -16.76 -11.88 3.37
CA LYS A 72 -17.29 -10.61 2.89
C LYS A 72 -16.99 -10.45 1.41
N ASN A 73 -17.86 -9.72 0.70
CA ASN A 73 -17.70 -9.45 -0.74
C ASN A 73 -17.54 -10.72 -1.61
N ASN A 74 -18.21 -11.83 -1.25
CA ASN A 74 -18.05 -13.16 -1.87
C ASN A 74 -18.23 -13.20 -3.41
N LYS A 75 -18.92 -12.22 -4.00
CA LYS A 75 -19.11 -12.13 -5.46
C LYS A 75 -17.92 -11.50 -6.19
N THR A 76 -17.10 -10.74 -5.48
CA THR A 76 -16.02 -9.89 -6.02
C THR A 76 -14.67 -10.17 -5.39
N CYS A 77 -14.59 -10.98 -4.33
CA CYS A 77 -13.34 -11.43 -3.74
C CYS A 77 -12.44 -12.15 -4.76
N GLY A 78 -11.12 -12.11 -4.54
CA GLY A 78 -10.16 -12.71 -5.46
C GLY A 78 -10.02 -11.96 -6.79
N SER A 79 -10.58 -10.77 -6.92
CA SER A 79 -10.50 -9.92 -8.11
C SER A 79 -10.33 -8.46 -7.72
N TRP A 80 -9.62 -7.69 -8.54
CA TRP A 80 -9.59 -6.24 -8.41
C TRP A 80 -10.91 -5.63 -8.88
N VAL A 81 -11.48 -4.74 -8.07
CA VAL A 81 -12.71 -4.00 -8.37
C VAL A 81 -12.53 -2.50 -8.21
N ASP A 82 -13.35 -1.73 -8.91
CA ASP A 82 -13.44 -0.28 -8.74
C ASP A 82 -14.23 0.10 -7.47
N GLU A 83 -14.32 1.40 -7.16
CA GLU A 83 -15.11 1.94 -6.05
C GLU A 83 -16.61 1.59 -6.10
N LYS A 84 -17.13 1.20 -7.27
CA LYS A 84 -18.51 0.76 -7.47
C LYS A 84 -18.67 -0.76 -7.35
N GLY A 85 -17.58 -1.49 -7.10
CA GLY A 85 -17.56 -2.96 -7.01
C GLY A 85 -17.52 -3.68 -8.36
N ASN A 86 -17.29 -2.99 -9.47
CA ASN A 86 -17.17 -3.63 -10.78
C ASN A 86 -15.77 -4.20 -10.98
N LYS A 87 -15.68 -5.43 -11.50
CA LYS A 87 -14.40 -6.07 -11.81
C LYS A 87 -13.61 -5.27 -12.85
N ILE A 88 -12.35 -4.96 -12.53
CA ILE A 88 -11.44 -4.26 -13.42
C ILE A 88 -10.80 -5.29 -14.37
N LYS A 89 -11.11 -5.19 -15.66
CA LYS A 89 -10.51 -6.05 -16.68
C LYS A 89 -9.03 -5.70 -16.84
N GLY A 90 -8.16 -6.72 -16.92
CA GLY A 90 -6.73 -6.52 -17.14
C GLY A 90 -5.93 -6.02 -15.92
N ALA A 91 -6.53 -6.00 -14.72
CA ALA A 91 -5.80 -5.84 -13.47
C ALA A 91 -4.87 -7.06 -13.28
N GLY A 92 -3.62 -6.92 -13.72
CA GLY A 92 -2.77 -8.02 -14.12
C GLY A 92 -2.02 -8.74 -13.01
N ILE A 93 -2.13 -8.29 -11.75
CA ILE A 93 -1.40 -8.89 -10.64
C ILE A 93 -2.28 -9.82 -9.82
N SER A 94 -1.74 -11.00 -9.55
CA SER A 94 -2.33 -11.96 -8.62
C SER A 94 -2.03 -11.53 -7.19
N VAL A 95 -3.00 -11.69 -6.30
CA VAL A 95 -2.84 -11.40 -4.87
C VAL A 95 -3.22 -12.63 -4.08
N LYS A 96 -2.37 -13.02 -3.14
CA LYS A 96 -2.59 -14.12 -2.21
C LYS A 96 -2.50 -13.59 -0.78
N ARG A 97 -3.44 -13.97 0.09
CA ARG A 97 -3.33 -13.67 1.53
C ARG A 97 -2.18 -14.47 2.16
N THR A 98 -1.37 -13.82 2.97
CA THR A 98 -0.32 -14.45 3.80
C THR A 98 -0.70 -14.33 5.29
N THR A 99 0.09 -14.93 6.18
CA THR A 99 -0.12 -14.82 7.63
C THR A 99 -0.09 -13.36 8.08
N ASP A 100 0.84 -12.59 7.53
CA ASP A 100 1.16 -11.23 7.97
C ASP A 100 0.64 -10.14 7.00
N GLY A 101 0.00 -10.52 5.89
CA GLY A 101 -0.55 -9.58 4.93
C GLY A 101 -0.95 -10.17 3.57
N ALA A 102 -0.37 -9.63 2.50
CA ALA A 102 -0.68 -10.00 1.12
C ALA A 102 0.57 -10.12 0.26
N LEU A 103 0.67 -11.21 -0.50
CA LEU A 103 1.68 -11.40 -1.54
C LEU A 103 1.09 -10.96 -2.89
N LEU A 104 1.69 -9.93 -3.48
CA LEU A 104 1.41 -9.46 -4.83
C LEU A 104 2.44 -10.09 -5.76
N SER A 105 2.01 -10.91 -6.71
CA SER A 105 2.94 -11.67 -7.55
C SER A 105 3.30 -10.98 -8.85
N LYS A 106 4.59 -11.03 -9.21
CA LYS A 106 5.14 -10.60 -10.50
C LYS A 106 4.70 -9.18 -10.90
N LEU A 107 5.01 -8.20 -10.06
CA LEU A 107 4.64 -6.81 -10.31
C LEU A 107 5.26 -6.31 -11.62
N SER A 108 4.53 -5.47 -12.33
CA SER A 108 5.04 -4.75 -13.50
C SER A 108 5.04 -3.25 -13.24
N VAL A 109 5.71 -2.46 -14.09
CA VAL A 109 5.85 -1.00 -13.89
C VAL A 109 4.49 -0.29 -13.75
N LYS A 110 3.44 -0.78 -14.41
CA LYS A 110 2.07 -0.22 -14.29
C LYS A 110 1.41 -0.46 -12.93
N ASP A 111 1.96 -1.37 -12.14
CA ASP A 111 1.47 -1.71 -10.80
C ASP A 111 2.13 -0.84 -9.71
N ALA A 112 3.02 0.08 -10.09
CA ALA A 112 3.53 1.10 -9.19
C ALA A 112 2.39 1.98 -8.65
N GLY A 113 2.51 2.36 -7.38
CA GLY A 113 1.56 3.23 -6.72
C GLY A 113 1.42 2.98 -5.24
N SER A 114 0.38 3.57 -4.67
CA SER A 114 0.09 3.55 -3.25
C SER A 114 -0.75 2.35 -2.84
N TYR A 115 -0.27 1.53 -1.91
CA TYR A 115 -0.96 0.36 -1.36
C TYR A 115 -1.28 0.55 0.12
N THR A 116 -2.47 0.12 0.53
CA THR A 116 -2.89 0.12 1.94
C THR A 116 -3.96 -0.96 2.18
N ARG A 117 -4.23 -1.25 3.44
CA ARG A 117 -5.31 -2.14 3.87
C ARG A 117 -6.69 -1.57 3.54
N VAL A 118 -7.65 -2.49 3.34
CA VAL A 118 -9.07 -2.21 3.48
C VAL A 118 -9.45 -2.55 4.93
N PRO A 119 -9.69 -1.54 5.79
CA PRO A 119 -10.00 -1.80 7.19
C PRO A 119 -11.39 -2.45 7.32
N GLU A 120 -11.55 -3.36 8.28
CA GLU A 120 -12.86 -3.90 8.69
C GLU A 120 -13.64 -2.90 9.58
N ASN A 121 -12.93 -2.02 10.31
CA ASN A 121 -13.50 -0.95 11.11
C ASN A 121 -13.37 0.43 10.42
N LYS A 122 -14.04 1.44 10.96
CA LYS A 122 -14.15 2.77 10.34
C LYS A 122 -12.88 3.62 10.41
N ASP A 123 -11.75 3.12 10.89
CA ASP A 123 -10.52 3.94 10.96
C ASP A 123 -9.81 4.04 9.61
N ALA A 124 -10.45 4.76 8.70
CA ALA A 124 -9.93 5.06 7.37
C ALA A 124 -8.69 5.98 7.41
N ASN A 125 -8.53 6.76 8.50
CA ASN A 125 -7.43 7.69 8.65
C ASN A 125 -6.13 6.94 9.00
N GLN A 126 -6.19 5.99 9.93
CA GLN A 126 -5.03 5.16 10.24
C GLN A 126 -4.61 4.31 9.03
N ALA A 127 -5.56 3.69 8.32
CA ALA A 127 -5.25 2.98 7.09
C ALA A 127 -4.60 3.89 6.03
N TYR A 128 -5.01 5.16 5.93
CA TYR A 128 -4.38 6.12 5.02
C TYR A 128 -2.92 6.39 5.39
N LEU A 129 -2.62 6.50 6.69
CA LEU A 129 -1.27 6.77 7.22
C LEU A 129 -0.32 5.56 7.08
N GLU A 130 -0.85 4.34 7.14
CA GLU A 130 -0.09 3.08 6.99
C GLU A 130 0.18 2.70 5.51
N ARG A 131 0.05 3.67 4.59
CA ARG A 131 0.25 3.43 3.17
C ARG A 131 1.73 3.24 2.85
N VAL A 132 1.97 2.26 1.98
CA VAL A 132 3.26 2.06 1.33
C VAL A 132 3.15 2.42 -0.14
N HIS A 133 4.03 3.29 -0.62
CA HIS A 133 4.19 3.54 -2.05
C HIS A 133 5.20 2.56 -2.62
N VAL A 134 4.75 1.77 -3.59
CA VAL A 134 5.52 0.71 -4.23
C VAL A 134 6.03 1.23 -5.57
N ASN A 135 7.34 1.42 -5.65
CA ASN A 135 8.06 1.77 -6.86
C ASN A 135 8.48 0.50 -7.59
N VAL A 136 8.00 0.29 -8.83
CA VAL A 136 8.37 -0.87 -9.65
C VAL A 136 9.31 -0.46 -10.77
N GLN A 137 10.56 -0.90 -10.73
CA GLN A 137 11.58 -0.57 -11.73
C GLN A 137 11.73 -1.67 -12.78
N SER A 138 11.87 -1.29 -14.05
CA SER A 138 12.22 -2.25 -15.11
C SER A 138 13.64 -2.78 -14.92
N LEU A 139 13.86 -4.05 -15.27
CA LEU A 139 15.20 -4.59 -15.36
C LEU A 139 16.00 -3.86 -16.45
N PRO A 140 17.30 -3.61 -16.25
CA PRO A 140 18.15 -3.09 -17.30
C PRO A 140 18.12 -4.06 -18.50
N PRO A 141 18.13 -3.53 -19.74
CA PRO A 141 18.19 -4.39 -20.92
C PRO A 141 19.45 -5.27 -20.85
N PRO A 142 19.39 -6.53 -21.33
CA PRO A 142 20.57 -7.37 -21.38
C PRO A 142 21.67 -6.70 -22.21
N PRO A 143 22.94 -6.89 -21.86
CA PRO A 143 24.04 -6.33 -22.64
C PRO A 143 23.97 -6.84 -24.09
N PRO A 144 24.40 -6.03 -25.07
CA PRO A 144 24.46 -6.46 -26.47
C PRO A 144 25.27 -7.76 -26.58
N LYS A 145 24.76 -8.74 -27.33
CA LYS A 145 25.56 -9.91 -27.72
C LYS A 145 26.56 -9.43 -28.78
N TYR A 146 27.85 -9.47 -28.45
CA TYR A 146 28.95 -9.24 -29.40
C TYR A 146 29.17 -10.49 -30.27
#